data_AF-A0A7C7M8X9-F1
#
_entry.id   AF-A0A7C7M8X9-F1
#
_cell.length_a   1.000
_cell.length_b   1.000
_cell.length_c   1.000
_cell.angle_alpha   90.00
_cell.angle_beta   90.00
_cell.angle_gamma   90.00
#
_symmetry.space_group_name_H-M   'P 1'
#
loop_
_entity.id
_entity.type
_entity.pdbx_description
1 polymer ?
#
loop_
_entity_poly.entity_id
_entity_poly.type
_entity_poly.pdbx_seq_one_letter_code
_entity_poly.pdbx_strand_id
1 'polypeptide(L)'
;MLSAAWIDKTYPGFIDHHAVTAEGIVDLKAAYNEGVRTIVDVTTFDLGRDIGLLEEVSRGSGDHIIACTGNHLAVPRDFAASTPPAIALHFIREIQEGIEGSGIKAGIIKVASDRGGITPAQECRR
;
A
#
# COMPACT_ATOMS: atom_id res chain seq x y z
N MET A 1 3.95 5.45 7.39
CA MET A 1 2.93 5.48 8.45
C MET A 1 1.97 4.32 8.23
N LEU A 2 1.55 3.60 9.27
CA LEU A 2 0.48 2.60 9.18
C LEU A 2 -0.84 3.26 9.58
N SER A 3 -1.89 3.10 8.78
CA SER A 3 -3.20 3.62 9.14
C SER A 3 -4.30 2.62 8.76
N ALA A 4 -5.51 2.79 9.29
CA ALA A 4 -6.64 2.01 8.82
C ALA A 4 -6.98 2.43 7.38
N ALA A 5 -7.41 1.47 6.56
CA ALA A 5 -7.86 1.74 5.20
C ALA A 5 -8.84 2.93 5.18
N TRP A 6 -8.55 3.92 4.34
CA TRP A 6 -9.41 5.08 4.09
C TRP A 6 -9.67 6.00 5.30
N ILE A 7 -8.86 5.94 6.38
CA ILE A 7 -9.10 6.79 7.56
C ILE A 7 -9.08 8.28 7.21
N ASP A 8 -8.11 8.72 6.42
CA ASP A 8 -7.98 10.13 6.04
C ASP A 8 -9.08 10.57 5.06
N LYS A 9 -9.49 9.69 4.14
CA LYS A 9 -10.61 9.98 3.23
C LYS A 9 -11.95 10.04 3.97
N THR A 10 -12.08 9.32 5.08
CA THR A 10 -13.29 9.30 5.93
C THR A 10 -13.29 10.46 6.93
N TYR A 11 -12.13 10.79 7.49
CA TYR A 11 -11.91 11.84 8.48
C TYR A 11 -10.79 12.77 8.01
N PRO A 12 -11.08 13.72 7.10
CA PRO A 12 -10.07 14.61 6.55
C PRO A 12 -9.33 15.39 7.64
N GLY A 13 -8.01 15.43 7.56
CA GLY A 13 -7.15 16.11 8.54
C GLY A 13 -6.79 15.25 9.75
N PHE A 14 -7.22 13.98 9.78
CA PHE A 14 -6.70 13.01 10.75
C PHE A 14 -5.22 12.71 10.47
N ILE A 15 -4.82 12.68 9.20
CA ILE A 15 -3.42 12.63 8.77
C ILE A 15 -3.08 13.96 8.11
N ASP A 16 -2.03 14.63 8.58
CA ASP A 16 -1.49 15.79 7.89
C ASP A 16 -0.67 15.32 6.69
N HIS A 17 -1.33 15.22 5.54
CA HIS A 17 -0.73 14.75 4.30
C HIS A 17 0.51 15.57 3.90
N HIS A 18 0.47 16.89 4.08
CA HIS A 18 1.58 17.76 3.72
C HIS A 18 2.78 17.54 4.62
N ALA A 19 2.55 17.41 5.93
CA ALA A 19 3.63 17.12 6.88
C ALA A 19 4.27 15.75 6.61
N VAL A 20 3.46 14.70 6.39
CA VAL A 20 3.97 13.35 6.14
C VAL A 20 4.70 13.25 4.81
N THR A 21 4.20 13.88 3.74
CA THR A 21 4.93 13.97 2.45
C THR A 21 6.28 14.67 2.65
N ALA A 22 6.31 15.81 3.36
CA ALA A 22 7.54 16.57 3.56
C ALA A 22 8.59 15.78 4.36
N GLU A 23 8.17 15.09 5.42
CA GLU A 23 9.03 14.18 6.20
C GLU A 23 9.56 13.04 5.34
N GLY A 24 8.70 12.37 4.58
CA GLY A 24 9.09 11.28 3.68
C GLY A 24 10.10 11.72 2.61
N ILE A 25 9.94 12.93 2.06
CA ILE A 25 10.91 13.50 1.11
C ILE A 25 12.26 13.70 1.79
N VAL A 26 12.30 14.29 3.00
CA VAL A 26 13.55 14.54 3.74
C VAL A 26 14.28 13.22 4.02
N ASP A 27 13.58 12.24 4.55
CA ASP A 27 14.16 10.95 4.93
C ASP A 27 14.68 10.17 3.73
N LEU A 28 13.88 10.10 2.65
CA LEU A 28 14.32 9.40 1.46
C LEU A 28 15.40 10.18 0.72
N LYS A 29 15.40 11.52 0.75
CA LYS A 29 16.50 12.30 0.19
C LYS A 29 17.82 12.00 0.91
N ALA A 30 17.78 11.83 2.22
CA ALA A 30 18.95 11.41 2.99
C ALA A 30 19.42 10.02 2.54
N ALA A 31 18.51 9.05 2.43
CA ALA A 31 18.83 7.70 1.92
C ALA A 31 19.42 7.73 0.50
N TYR A 32 18.86 8.55 -0.40
CA TYR A 32 19.37 8.75 -1.75
C TYR A 32 20.82 9.26 -1.74
N ASN A 33 21.13 10.23 -0.88
CA ASN A 33 22.49 10.77 -0.76
C ASN A 33 23.50 9.72 -0.26
N GLU A 34 23.04 8.73 0.50
CA GLU A 34 23.83 7.56 0.94
C GLU A 34 23.91 6.43 -0.10
N GLY A 35 23.29 6.61 -1.28
CA GLY A 35 23.40 5.67 -2.40
C GLY A 35 22.19 4.76 -2.61
N VAL A 36 21.13 4.85 -1.79
CA VAL A 36 19.86 4.18 -2.05
C VAL A 36 19.24 4.74 -3.33
N ARG A 37 18.61 3.91 -4.15
CA ARG A 37 17.98 4.33 -5.41
C ARG A 37 16.56 3.84 -5.58
N THR A 38 16.20 2.77 -4.87
CA THR A 38 14.91 2.12 -5.00
C THR A 38 14.45 1.62 -3.64
N ILE A 39 13.20 1.87 -3.33
CA ILE A 39 12.51 1.40 -2.13
C ILE A 39 11.27 0.62 -2.57
N VAL A 40 11.01 -0.49 -1.89
CA VAL A 40 9.78 -1.25 -2.06
C VAL A 40 8.87 -0.92 -0.90
N ASP A 41 7.83 -0.12 -1.15
CA ASP A 41 6.80 0.16 -0.16
C ASP A 41 5.77 -0.98 -0.15
N VAL A 42 5.73 -1.71 0.97
CA VAL A 42 4.86 -2.86 1.16
C VAL A 42 3.62 -2.54 1.99
N THR A 43 3.18 -1.28 1.98
CA THR A 43 1.92 -0.84 2.59
C THR A 43 0.76 -1.28 1.69
N THR A 44 -0.04 -2.23 2.16
CA THR A 44 -1.26 -2.72 1.47
C THR A 44 -2.46 -1.80 1.73
N PHE A 45 -3.57 -1.99 1.02
CA PHE A 45 -4.75 -1.11 1.19
C PHE A 45 -5.28 -1.10 2.63
N ASP A 46 -5.20 -2.23 3.35
CA ASP A 46 -5.67 -2.36 4.73
C ASP A 46 -4.77 -1.65 5.75
N LEU A 47 -3.52 -1.35 5.35
CA LEU A 47 -2.55 -0.55 6.10
C LEU A 47 -2.57 0.94 5.72
N GLY A 48 -3.57 1.36 4.94
CA GLY A 48 -3.77 2.77 4.61
C GLY A 48 -2.79 3.28 3.56
N ARG A 49 -2.42 2.42 2.60
CA ARG A 49 -1.64 2.80 1.42
C ARG A 49 -2.20 4.07 0.78
N ASP A 50 -1.36 5.07 0.61
CA ASP A 50 -1.68 6.28 -0.15
C ASP A 50 -0.78 6.38 -1.38
N ILE A 51 -1.36 6.15 -2.57
CA ILE A 51 -0.58 6.12 -3.81
C ILE A 51 -0.13 7.52 -4.25
N GLY A 52 -0.88 8.57 -3.90
CA GLY A 52 -0.53 9.96 -4.21
C GLY A 52 0.65 10.42 -3.37
N LEU A 53 0.64 10.10 -2.08
CA LEU A 53 1.77 10.36 -1.18
C LEU A 53 3.05 9.69 -1.68
N LEU A 54 2.98 8.41 -2.05
CA LEU A 54 4.14 7.69 -2.57
C LEU A 54 4.66 8.32 -3.88
N GLU A 55 3.76 8.82 -4.74
CA GLU A 55 4.17 9.56 -5.94
C GLU A 55 4.91 10.85 -5.60
N GLU A 56 4.34 11.68 -4.71
CA GLU A 56 4.95 12.95 -4.29
C GLU A 56 6.31 12.74 -3.63
N VAL A 57 6.41 11.76 -2.74
CA VAL A 57 7.66 11.42 -2.03
C VAL A 57 8.72 10.90 -3.02
N SER A 58 8.34 10.02 -3.95
CA SER A 58 9.22 9.52 -5.03
C SER A 58 9.79 10.69 -5.85
N ARG A 59 8.92 11.60 -6.31
CA ARG A 59 9.33 12.76 -7.11
C ARG A 59 10.22 13.73 -6.31
N GLY A 60 9.89 14.00 -5.05
CA GLY A 60 10.62 14.96 -4.22
C GLY A 60 11.99 14.45 -3.75
N SER A 61 12.09 13.17 -3.40
CA SER A 61 13.35 12.54 -2.96
C SER A 61 14.27 12.23 -4.15
N GLY A 62 13.70 11.78 -5.28
CA GLY A 62 14.43 11.24 -6.41
C GLY A 62 14.70 9.73 -6.32
N ASP A 63 14.26 9.08 -5.24
CA ASP A 63 14.24 7.61 -5.15
C ASP A 63 13.10 7.02 -5.97
N HIS A 64 13.33 5.86 -6.57
CA HIS A 64 12.27 5.05 -7.14
C HIS A 64 11.48 4.36 -6.02
N ILE A 65 10.15 4.49 -6.02
CA ILE A 65 9.30 3.75 -5.09
C ILE A 65 8.47 2.72 -5.85
N ILE A 66 8.61 1.45 -5.48
CA ILE A 66 7.79 0.34 -5.98
C ILE A 66 6.68 0.11 -4.95
N ALA A 67 5.44 0.46 -5.31
CA ALA A 67 4.27 0.21 -4.47
C ALA A 67 3.79 -1.25 -4.58
N CYS A 68 3.14 -1.73 -3.53
CA CYS A 68 2.53 -3.06 -3.51
C CYS A 68 1.01 -3.03 -3.74
N THR A 69 0.48 -4.16 -4.20
CA THR A 69 -0.92 -4.57 -4.03
C THR A 69 -0.99 -5.68 -2.96
N GLY A 70 -2.20 -6.13 -2.61
CA GLY A 70 -2.38 -7.24 -1.68
C GLY A 70 -3.11 -6.85 -0.39
N ASN A 71 -2.96 -7.67 0.66
CA ASN A 71 -3.62 -7.50 1.96
C ASN A 71 -2.67 -7.93 3.08
N HIS A 72 -2.61 -7.16 4.16
CA HIS A 72 -1.89 -7.55 5.36
C HIS A 72 -2.79 -8.41 6.28
N LEU A 73 -2.85 -8.09 7.57
CA LEU A 73 -3.52 -8.92 8.57
C LEU A 73 -4.98 -8.51 8.76
N ALA A 74 -5.36 -7.29 8.36
CA ALA A 74 -6.72 -6.78 8.52
C ALA A 74 -7.59 -7.16 7.31
N VAL A 75 -7.87 -8.47 7.16
CA VAL A 75 -8.70 -8.98 6.07
C VAL A 75 -10.13 -8.39 6.15
N PRO A 76 -10.60 -7.63 5.14
CA PRO A 76 -11.95 -7.09 5.12
C PRO A 76 -12.99 -8.21 5.15
N ARG A 77 -14.15 -7.89 5.72
CA ARG A 77 -15.32 -8.78 5.66
C ARG A 77 -15.66 -9.17 4.23
N ASP A 78 -15.52 -8.25 3.28
CA ASP A 78 -15.78 -8.49 1.86
C ASP A 78 -14.82 -9.53 1.26
N PHE A 79 -13.54 -9.51 1.64
CA PHE A 79 -12.57 -10.51 1.20
C PHE A 79 -12.86 -11.86 1.85
N ALA A 80 -13.11 -11.88 3.16
CA ALA A 80 -13.49 -13.11 3.87
C ALA A 80 -14.80 -13.72 3.32
N ALA A 81 -15.68 -12.90 2.74
CA ALA A 81 -16.93 -13.31 2.12
C ALA A 81 -16.81 -13.65 0.61
N SER A 82 -15.61 -13.54 0.03
CA SER A 82 -15.31 -13.73 -1.39
C SER A 82 -14.46 -14.99 -1.63
N THR A 83 -14.07 -15.21 -2.89
CA THR A 83 -13.20 -16.33 -3.31
C THR A 83 -11.83 -15.81 -3.74
N PRO A 84 -10.76 -16.64 -3.69
CA PRO A 84 -9.43 -16.19 -4.07
C PRO A 84 -9.36 -15.68 -5.53
N PRO A 85 -10.01 -16.32 -6.53
CA PRO A 85 -10.06 -15.77 -7.89
C PRO A 85 -10.72 -14.39 -7.99
N ALA A 86 -11.80 -14.15 -7.25
CA ALA A 86 -12.47 -12.85 -7.27
C ALA A 86 -11.61 -11.75 -6.63
N ILE A 87 -10.93 -12.06 -5.53
CA ILE A 87 -9.98 -11.14 -4.89
C ILE A 87 -8.79 -10.85 -5.81
N ALA A 88 -8.25 -11.88 -6.46
CA ALA A 88 -7.11 -11.76 -7.36
C ALA A 88 -7.36 -10.78 -8.52
N LEU A 89 -8.60 -10.64 -8.99
CA LEU A 89 -8.95 -9.65 -10.03
C LEU A 89 -8.62 -8.22 -9.60
N HIS A 90 -8.79 -7.88 -8.31
CA HIS A 90 -8.42 -6.56 -7.80
C HIS A 90 -6.90 -6.35 -7.86
N PHE A 91 -6.11 -7.34 -7.43
CA PHE A 91 -4.65 -7.24 -7.46
C PHE A 91 -4.11 -7.19 -8.90
N ILE A 92 -4.67 -8.01 -9.79
CA ILE A 92 -4.34 -8.00 -11.23
C ILE A 92 -4.62 -6.62 -11.83
N ARG A 93 -5.78 -6.02 -11.50
CA ARG A 93 -6.13 -4.69 -11.97
C ARG A 93 -5.15 -3.62 -11.49
N GLU A 94 -4.76 -3.65 -10.22
CA GLU A 94 -3.75 -2.73 -9.68
C GLU A 94 -2.38 -2.88 -10.37
N ILE A 95 -2.02 -4.09 -10.77
CA ILE A 95 -0.77 -4.37 -11.50
C ILE A 95 -0.86 -3.95 -12.98
N GLN A 96 -1.97 -4.21 -13.65
CA GLN A 96 -2.08 -4.04 -15.10
C GLN A 96 -2.59 -2.66 -15.52
N GLU A 97 -3.52 -2.08 -14.77
CA GLU A 97 -4.20 -0.81 -15.08
C GLU A 97 -3.72 0.32 -14.16
N GLY A 98 -3.61 0.03 -12.86
CA GLY A 98 -3.15 0.99 -11.85
C GLY A 98 -4.00 0.98 -10.58
N ILE A 99 -3.42 1.49 -9.50
CA ILE A 99 -4.03 1.59 -8.17
C ILE A 99 -4.96 2.81 -8.13
N GLU A 100 -6.21 2.61 -7.68
CA GLU A 100 -7.18 3.69 -7.42
C GLU A 100 -7.41 4.67 -8.58
N GLY A 101 -7.27 4.21 -9.82
CA GLY A 101 -7.44 5.05 -11.02
C GLY A 101 -6.30 6.03 -11.29
N SER A 102 -5.20 5.97 -10.51
CA SER A 102 -4.02 6.84 -10.69
C SER A 102 -3.19 6.54 -11.94
N GLY A 103 -3.35 5.34 -12.52
CA GLY A 103 -2.44 4.83 -13.55
C GLY A 103 -1.07 4.34 -13.01
N ILE A 104 -0.79 4.53 -11.71
CA ILE A 104 0.41 4.01 -11.05
C ILE A 104 0.19 2.54 -10.72
N LYS A 105 1.09 1.67 -11.20
CA LYS A 105 0.94 0.22 -11.11
C LYS A 105 1.66 -0.35 -9.90
N ALA A 106 1.05 -1.35 -9.26
CA ALA A 106 1.74 -2.15 -8.27
C ALA A 106 2.85 -2.99 -8.91
N GLY A 107 4.04 -3.02 -8.30
CA GLY A 107 5.17 -3.83 -8.76
C GLY A 107 5.37 -5.11 -7.96
N ILE A 108 4.70 -5.26 -6.81
CA ILE A 108 4.78 -6.44 -5.95
C ILE A 108 3.43 -6.76 -5.30
N ILE A 109 3.21 -8.03 -4.97
CA ILE A 109 2.05 -8.48 -4.18
C ILE A 109 2.54 -8.76 -2.75
N LYS A 110 1.93 -8.11 -1.75
CA LYS A 110 2.15 -8.38 -0.33
C LYS A 110 0.97 -9.14 0.25
N VAL A 111 1.26 -10.29 0.86
CA VAL A 111 0.33 -11.02 1.73
C VAL A 111 0.99 -11.27 3.07
N ALA A 112 0.20 -11.49 4.12
CA ALA A 112 0.72 -11.73 5.46
C ALA A 112 -0.03 -12.84 6.19
N SER A 113 0.71 -13.55 7.03
CA SER A 113 0.24 -14.38 8.13
C SER A 113 1.16 -14.11 9.31
N ASP A 114 0.71 -14.42 10.52
CA ASP A 114 1.48 -14.21 11.76
C ASP A 114 1.58 -15.54 12.53
N ARG A 115 2.05 -15.53 13.78
CA ARG A 115 2.28 -16.69 14.64
C ARG A 115 1.12 -17.70 14.72
N GLY A 116 -0.13 -17.25 14.49
CA GLY A 116 -1.32 -18.10 14.43
C GLY A 116 -1.49 -18.91 13.15
N GLY A 117 -0.57 -18.79 12.18
CA GLY A 117 -0.70 -19.38 10.85
C GLY A 117 -1.68 -18.62 9.96
N ILE A 118 -2.15 -19.29 8.91
CA ILE A 118 -3.16 -18.76 8.00
C ILE A 118 -4.53 -18.95 8.64
N THR A 119 -5.21 -17.85 8.94
CA THR A 119 -6.55 -17.87 9.51
C THR A 119 -7.61 -18.18 8.45
N PRO A 120 -8.80 -18.70 8.81
CA PRO A 120 -9.88 -18.94 7.86
C PRO A 120 -10.25 -17.72 7.00
N ALA A 121 -10.20 -16.51 7.57
CA ALA A 121 -10.43 -15.27 6.85
C ALA A 121 -9.35 -15.03 5.78
N GLN A 122 -8.09 -15.33 6.06
CA GLN A 122 -6.98 -15.21 5.11
C GLN A 122 -7.00 -16.28 4.03
N GLU A 123 -7.55 -17.46 4.30
CA GLU A 123 -7.69 -18.50 3.28
C GLU A 123 -8.71 -18.14 2.20
N CYS A 124 -9.70 -17.29 2.54
CA CYS A 124 -10.77 -16.85 1.65
C CYS A 124 -11.51 -18.01 0.94
N ARG A 125 -11.70 -19.17 1.60
CA ARG A 125 -12.17 -20.43 0.99
C ARG A 125 -13.70 -20.56 0.84
N ARG A 126 -14.40 -19.47 0.57
CA ARG A 126 -15.86 -19.54 0.42
C ARG A 126 -16.30 -20.32 -0.81
#